data_AF-A0A2R4MAU6-F1
#
_entry.id   AF-A0A2R4MAU6-F1
#
_cell.length_a   1.000
_cell.length_b   1.000
_cell.length_c   1.000
_cell.angle_alpha   90.00
_cell.angle_beta   90.00
_cell.angle_gamma   90.00
#
_symmetry.space_group_name_H-M   'P 1'
#
loop_
_entity.id
_entity.type
_entity.pdbx_description
1 polymer ?
#
loop_
_entity_poly.entity_id
_entity_poly.type
_entity_poly.pdbx_seq_one_letter_code
_entity_poly.pdbx_strand_id
1 'polypeptide(L)'
;MSLTTIAKIDDLGEARLLILALKSHGFHPIEGNEVGLAGFAGAIGPSGVPIVVPGSEAEDAKLLLDSLREDFKKESIPDQSDQET
;
A
#
# COMPACT_ATOMS: atom_id res chain seq x y z
N MET A 1 -4.12 -17.88 12.08
CA MET A 1 -3.80 -16.53 11.59
C MET A 1 -3.96 -16.56 10.08
N SER A 2 -5.07 -16.04 9.55
CA SER A 2 -5.26 -15.88 8.09
C SER A 2 -4.56 -14.60 7.63
N LEU A 3 -3.99 -14.63 6.44
CA LEU A 3 -3.39 -13.46 5.79
C LEU A 3 -4.26 -13.06 4.61
N THR A 4 -4.54 -11.77 4.49
CA THR A 4 -5.38 -11.21 3.42
C THR A 4 -4.62 -10.15 2.67
N THR A 5 -4.57 -10.26 1.34
CA THR A 5 -4.05 -9.19 0.48
C THR A 5 -5.13 -8.12 0.32
N ILE A 6 -4.82 -6.89 0.70
CA ILE A 6 -5.77 -5.76 0.63
C ILE A 6 -5.55 -4.87 -0.59
N ALA A 7 -4.33 -4.85 -1.14
CA ALA A 7 -4.01 -4.15 -2.38
C ALA A 7 -2.78 -4.74 -3.09
N LYS A 8 -2.62 -4.36 -4.35
CA LYS A 8 -1.38 -4.51 -5.13
C LYS A 8 -1.00 -3.15 -5.68
N ILE A 9 0.23 -2.74 -5.44
CA ILE A 9 0.74 -1.41 -5.78
C ILE A 9 1.87 -1.58 -6.79
N ASP A 10 1.74 -0.98 -7.97
CA ASP A 10 2.73 -1.14 -9.04
C ASP A 10 4.07 -0.46 -8.72
N ASP A 11 4.04 0.66 -7.97
CA ASP A 11 5.24 1.37 -7.54
C ASP A 11 5.77 0.89 -6.19
N LEU A 12 7.06 0.57 -6.14
CA LEU A 12 7.72 0.08 -4.92
C LEU A 12 7.84 1.17 -3.84
N GLY A 13 7.99 2.44 -4.23
CA GLY A 13 8.06 3.58 -3.32
C GLY A 13 6.72 3.84 -2.63
N GLU A 14 5.65 3.92 -3.42
CA GLU A 14 4.26 4.03 -2.93
C GLU A 14 3.93 2.86 -1.99
N ALA A 15 4.25 1.62 -2.39
CA ALA A 15 4.01 0.45 -1.55
C ALA A 15 4.70 0.55 -0.18
N ARG A 16 5.96 1.00 -0.14
CA ARG A 16 6.71 1.17 1.11
C ARG A 16 6.13 2.26 1.99
N LEU A 17 5.72 3.39 1.40
CA LEU A 17 5.09 4.48 2.14
C LEU A 17 3.76 4.05 2.74
N LEU A 18 2.93 3.34 1.97
CA LEU A 18 1.65 2.82 2.44
C LEU A 18 1.81 1.77 3.56
N ILE A 19 2.79 0.87 3.42
CA ILE A 19 3.14 -0.10 4.49
C ILE A 19 3.57 0.63 5.77
N LEU A 20 4.42 1.65 5.65
CA LEU A 20 4.88 2.44 6.81
C LEU A 20 3.73 3.20 7.47
N ALA A 21 2.82 3.77 6.68
CA ALA A 21 1.62 4.44 7.19
C ALA A 21 0.74 3.46 7.96
N LEU A 22 0.42 2.30 7.38
CA LEU A 22 -0.33 1.24 8.08
C LEU A 22 0.32 0.85 9.42
N LYS A 23 1.65 0.64 9.45
CA LYS A 23 2.38 0.35 10.69
C LYS A 23 2.26 1.46 11.73
N SER A 24 2.31 2.72 11.29
CA SER A 24 2.17 3.89 12.18
C SER A 24 0.77 4.00 12.80
N HIS A 25 -0.24 3.47 12.10
CA HIS A 25 -1.62 3.37 12.59
C HIS A 25 -1.90 2.10 13.42
N GLY A 26 -0.89 1.28 13.69
CA GLY A 26 -1.00 0.08 14.54
C GLY A 26 -1.40 -1.20 13.81
N PHE A 27 -1.45 -1.17 12.47
CA PHE A 27 -1.68 -2.38 11.67
C PHE A 27 -0.39 -3.19 11.52
N HIS A 28 -0.56 -4.48 11.18
CA HIS A 28 0.56 -5.42 11.05
C HIS A 28 0.75 -5.90 9.60
N PRO A 29 1.06 -5.02 8.64
CA PRO A 29 1.32 -5.44 7.28
C PRO A 29 2.56 -6.31 7.22
N ILE A 30 2.44 -7.41 6.50
CA ILE A 30 3.49 -8.38 6.29
C ILE A 30 4.33 -7.92 5.10
N GLU A 31 5.59 -7.59 5.36
CA GLU A 31 6.52 -7.21 4.31
C GLU A 31 6.99 -8.45 3.56
N GLY A 32 7.13 -8.36 2.23
CA GLY A 32 7.54 -9.49 1.38
C GLY A 32 8.94 -10.07 1.69
N ASN A 33 9.67 -9.47 2.64
CA ASN A 33 10.95 -9.98 3.14
C ASN A 33 10.79 -10.87 4.41
N GLU A 34 9.68 -10.74 5.15
CA GLU A 34 9.45 -11.46 6.42
C GLU A 34 8.78 -12.83 6.22
N VAL A 35 8.24 -13.13 5.05
CA VAL A 35 7.38 -14.32 4.83
C VAL A 35 8.17 -15.60 4.52
N GLY A 36 9.45 -15.55 4.17
CA GLY A 36 10.29 -16.76 4.02
C GLY A 36 9.73 -17.84 3.07
N LEU A 37 8.75 -17.53 2.22
CA LEU A 37 8.22 -18.47 1.24
C LEU A 37 9.21 -18.53 0.07
N ALA A 38 9.87 -19.68 -0.09
CA ALA A 38 10.65 -19.99 -1.28
C ALA A 38 9.74 -19.83 -2.52
N GLY A 39 9.91 -18.73 -3.26
CA GLY A 39 9.06 -18.34 -4.40
C GLY A 39 8.26 -17.04 -4.19
N PHE A 40 8.25 -16.46 -3.00
CA PHE A 40 7.57 -15.21 -2.64
C PHE A 40 8.52 -14.23 -1.93
N ALA A 41 9.81 -14.24 -2.31
CA ALA A 41 10.80 -13.29 -1.82
C ALA A 41 10.58 -11.96 -2.55
N GLY A 42 9.93 -11.01 -1.90
CA GLY A 42 9.75 -9.66 -2.44
C GLY A 42 9.28 -9.66 -3.90
N ALA A 43 8.41 -10.62 -4.26
CA ALA A 43 8.00 -10.80 -5.64
C ALA A 43 7.19 -9.57 -6.04
N ILE A 44 7.88 -8.60 -6.64
CA ILE A 44 7.35 -7.73 -7.66
C ILE A 44 6.93 -8.71 -8.75
N GLY A 45 5.76 -9.32 -8.59
CA GLY A 45 5.12 -9.98 -9.71
C GLY A 45 4.92 -8.93 -10.80
N PRO A 46 4.64 -9.35 -12.04
CA PRO A 46 4.27 -8.42 -13.12
C PRO A 46 3.01 -7.56 -12.83
N SER A 47 2.47 -7.61 -11.61
CA SER A 47 1.25 -6.93 -11.14
C SER A 47 1.47 -6.10 -9.87
N GLY A 48 2.72 -5.78 -9.50
CA GLY A 48 3.04 -4.91 -8.37
C GLY A 48 3.34 -5.61 -7.03
N VAL A 49 3.62 -4.81 -6.01
CA VAL A 49 3.92 -5.18 -4.63
C VAL A 49 2.60 -5.45 -3.87
N PRO A 50 2.37 -6.69 -3.38
CA PRO A 50 1.18 -6.98 -2.59
C PRO A 50 1.31 -6.44 -1.16
N ILE A 51 0.28 -5.74 -0.69
CA ILE A 51 0.13 -5.35 0.72
C ILE A 51 -0.77 -6.38 1.40
N VAL A 52 -0.21 -7.11 2.36
CA VAL A 52 -0.86 -8.22 3.05
C VAL A 52 -0.94 -7.90 4.54
N VAL A 53 -2.10 -8.16 5.16
CA VAL A 53 -2.35 -7.93 6.60
C VAL A 53 -3.03 -9.14 7.23
N PRO A 54 -3.03 -9.29 8.56
CA PRO A 54 -3.85 -10.28 9.25
C PRO A 54 -5.32 -10.12 8.87
N GLY A 55 -6.01 -11.24 8.63
CA GLY A 55 -7.41 -11.24 8.19
C GLY A 55 -8.36 -10.54 9.16
N SER A 56 -8.02 -10.50 10.45
CA SER A 56 -8.76 -9.79 11.50
C SER A 56 -8.72 -8.26 11.34
N GLU A 57 -7.72 -7.71 10.66
CA GLU A 57 -7.54 -6.27 10.47
C GLU A 57 -7.81 -5.84 9.02
N ALA A 58 -8.18 -6.78 8.13
CA ALA A 58 -8.18 -6.55 6.68
C ALA A 58 -9.20 -5.51 6.22
N GLU A 59 -10.36 -5.43 6.86
CA GLU A 59 -11.41 -4.47 6.50
C GLU A 59 -10.99 -3.04 6.87
N ASP A 60 -10.54 -2.83 8.10
CA ASP A 60 -10.07 -1.53 8.59
C ASP A 60 -8.79 -1.06 7.88
N ALA A 61 -7.83 -1.96 7.70
CA ALA A 61 -6.57 -1.66 7.01
C ALA A 61 -6.83 -1.27 5.56
N LYS A 62 -7.78 -1.93 4.89
CA LYS A 62 -8.16 -1.60 3.53
C LYS A 62 -8.79 -0.21 3.44
N LEU A 63 -9.66 0.15 4.40
CA LEU A 63 -10.30 1.47 4.42
C LEU A 63 -9.27 2.60 4.59
N LEU A 64 -8.34 2.45 5.54
CA LEU A 64 -7.25 3.41 5.73
C LEU A 64 -6.35 3.49 4.48
N LEU A 65 -6.01 2.34 3.91
CA LEU A 65 -5.17 2.28 2.71
C LEU A 65 -5.79 3.01 1.52
N ASP A 66 -7.09 2.87 1.31
CA ASP A 66 -7.81 3.55 0.22
C ASP A 66 -7.75 5.07 0.40
N SER A 67 -8.04 5.58 1.61
CA SER A 67 -7.92 7.01 1.91
C SER A 67 -6.50 7.54 1.73
N LEU A 68 -5.48 6.82 2.19
CA LEU A 68 -4.08 7.21 2.00
C LEU A 68 -3.72 7.32 0.51
N ARG A 69 -4.18 6.38 -0.32
CA ARG A 69 -3.93 6.41 -1.77
C ARG A 69 -4.60 7.59 -2.45
N GLU A 70 -5.80 7.96 -2.03
CA GLU A 70 -6.47 9.15 -2.53
C GLU A 70 -5.68 10.42 -2.22
N ASP A 71 -5.16 10.56 -1.00
CA ASP A 71 -4.30 11.69 -0.61
C ASP A 71 -3.00 11.74 -1.44
N PHE A 72 -2.30 10.60 -1.61
CA PHE A 72 -1.09 10.54 -2.44
C PHE A 72 -1.36 10.90 -3.91
N LYS A 73 -2.51 10.52 -4.46
CA LYS A 73 -2.90 10.87 -5.83
C LYS A 73 -3.21 12.37 -5.96
N LYS A 74 -3.76 12.98 -4.92
CA LYS A 74 -4.17 14.39 -4.90
C LYS A 74 -2.98 15.36 -4.84
N GLU A 75 -1.83 14.90 -4.34
CA GLU A 75 -0.59 15.69 -4.30
C GLU A 75 0.15 15.74 -5.66
N SER A 76 -0.33 15.01 -6.67
CA SER A 76 0.02 15.28 -8.06
C SER A 76 -0.70 16.56 -8.50
N ILE A 77 -0.05 17.70 -8.22
CA ILE A 77 -0.43 19.09 -8.52
C ILE A 77 -1.43 19.20 -9.68
N PRO A 78 -2.66 19.73 -9.48
CA PRO A 78 -3.46 20.18 -10.60
C PRO A 78 -2.73 21.35 -11.25
N ASP A 79 -2.46 21.18 -12.54
CA ASP A 79 -2.07 22.20 -13.51
C ASP A 79 -2.64 23.58 -13.12
N GLN A 80 -1.79 24.45 -12.57
CA GLN A 80 -2.11 25.87 -12.42
C GLN A 80 -1.88 26.56 -13.77
N SER A 81 -2.61 26.14 -14.81
CA SER A 81 -2.82 26.99 -15.97
C SER A 81 -4.01 27.88 -15.69
N ASP A 82 -3.82 29.15 -16.03
CA ASP A 82 -4.84 30.19 -16.15
C ASP A 82 -5.38 30.75 -14.83
N GLN A 83 -4.73 31.82 -14.34
CA GLN A 83 -5.34 33.16 -14.28
C GLN A 83 -4.25 34.24 -14.39
N GLU A 84 -3.78 34.46 -15.61
CA GLU A 84 -3.16 35.72 -16.02
C GLU A 84 -4.20 36.47 -16.88
N THR A 85 -4.79 37.54 -16.33
CA THR A 85 -5.20 38.81 -16.99
C THR A 85 -6.07 39.63 -16.04
#